data_AF-A0A9P7EK15-F1
#
_entry.id   AF-A0A9P7EK15-F1
#
_cell.length_a   1.000
_cell.length_b   1.000
_cell.length_c   1.000
_cell.angle_alpha   90.00
_cell.angle_beta   90.00
_cell.angle_gamma   90.00
#
_symmetry.space_group_name_H-M   'P 1'
#
loop_
_entity.id
_entity.type
_entity.pdbx_description
1 polymer ?
#
loop_
_entity_poly.entity_id
_entity_poly.type
_entity_poly.pdbx_seq_one_letter_code
_entity_poly.pdbx_strand_id
1 'polypeptide(L)'
;MLNVSYDIVCQWHKNLWAHMKSFPQSHALDHLTKYICFFMPKFHLLTHVAKCQTIFSFNFTCYVSQTDGKALERGWSNINPVASSTKVMGPGCCHDMLDNHFGNWNWEKTIELGTSLLYKMKDALAEKAVHALAFEEFDAVITPEHHSVWLEEMQAWEDNPNDTLISNLLEAKAMGEYFLLLK
;
A
#
# COMPACT_ATOMS: atom_id res chain seq x y z
N MET A 1 9.89 -4.33 -10.39
CA MET A 1 8.73 -4.33 -9.48
C MET A 1 7.82 -3.17 -9.87
N LEU A 2 6.51 -3.40 -9.98
CA LEU A 2 5.49 -2.38 -10.24
C LEU A 2 4.44 -2.45 -9.12
N ASN A 3 4.25 -1.36 -8.39
CA ASN A 3 3.29 -1.28 -7.30
C ASN A 3 2.03 -0.55 -7.77
N VAL A 4 0.87 -1.20 -7.65
CA VAL A 4 -0.42 -0.68 -8.08
C VAL A 4 -1.35 -0.58 -6.88
N SER A 5 -1.70 0.64 -6.48
CA SER A 5 -2.64 0.90 -5.39
C SER A 5 -4.00 1.33 -5.93
N TYR A 6 -5.09 0.69 -5.50
CA TYR A 6 -6.45 1.08 -5.89
C TYR A 6 -7.49 0.68 -4.84
N ASP A 7 -8.51 1.53 -4.66
CA ASP A 7 -9.50 1.38 -3.57
C ASP A 7 -10.28 0.07 -3.65
N ILE A 8 -10.58 -0.38 -4.86
CA ILE A 8 -11.27 -1.64 -5.11
C ILE A 8 -10.35 -2.66 -5.78
N VAL A 9 -9.05 -2.60 -5.50
CA VAL A 9 -8.05 -3.47 -6.14
C VAL A 9 -8.47 -4.93 -6.05
N CYS A 10 -9.03 -5.39 -4.93
CA CYS A 10 -9.46 -6.78 -4.69
C CYS A 10 -10.54 -7.29 -5.65
N GLN A 11 -11.27 -6.39 -6.32
CA GLN A 11 -12.22 -6.69 -7.38
C GLN A 11 -11.61 -6.44 -8.76
N TRP A 12 -10.93 -5.31 -8.92
CA TRP A 12 -10.39 -4.83 -10.19
C TRP A 12 -9.27 -5.72 -10.74
N HIS A 13 -8.28 -6.11 -9.91
CA HIS A 13 -7.09 -6.82 -10.37
C HIS A 13 -7.42 -8.20 -10.99
N LYS A 14 -8.51 -8.83 -10.55
CA LYS A 14 -8.99 -10.14 -11.03
C LYS A 14 -9.23 -10.16 -12.54
N ASN A 15 -9.71 -9.05 -13.09
CA ASN A 15 -10.02 -8.91 -14.51
C ASN A 15 -8.97 -8.12 -15.29
N LEU A 16 -7.90 -7.65 -14.62
CA LEU A 16 -6.87 -6.81 -15.23
C LEU A 16 -6.28 -7.45 -16.49
N TRP A 17 -5.91 -8.72 -16.42
CA TRP A 17 -5.27 -9.40 -17.54
C TRP A 17 -6.20 -9.66 -18.71
N ALA A 18 -7.49 -9.90 -18.43
CA ALA A 18 -8.50 -9.98 -19.48
C ALA A 18 -8.65 -8.63 -20.20
N HIS A 19 -8.67 -7.52 -19.44
CA HIS A 19 -8.69 -6.19 -20.02
C HIS A 19 -7.42 -5.89 -20.82
N MET A 20 -6.23 -6.22 -20.30
CA MET A 20 -4.96 -5.98 -21.00
C MET A 20 -4.90 -6.68 -22.36
N LYS A 21 -5.51 -7.87 -22.50
CA LYS A 21 -5.62 -8.57 -23.79
C LYS A 21 -6.54 -7.88 -24.80
N SER A 22 -7.48 -7.05 -24.34
CA SER A 22 -8.37 -6.29 -25.23
C SER A 22 -7.75 -5.00 -25.76
N PHE A 23 -6.66 -4.52 -25.15
CA PHE A 23 -5.96 -3.34 -25.61
C PHE A 23 -5.03 -3.66 -26.79
N PRO A 24 -4.79 -2.69 -27.69
CA PRO A 24 -3.69 -2.79 -28.66
C PRO A 24 -2.38 -3.10 -27.94
N GLN A 25 -1.51 -3.90 -28.54
CA GLN A 25 -0.25 -4.31 -27.92
C GLN A 25 0.63 -3.13 -27.46
N SER A 26 0.55 -1.99 -28.15
CA SER A 26 1.25 -0.75 -27.79
C SER A 26 0.77 -0.11 -26.47
N HIS A 27 -0.43 -0.46 -26.00
CA HIS A 27 -1.05 0.08 -24.78
C HIS A 27 -1.19 -0.99 -23.68
N ALA A 28 -1.06 -2.27 -24.03
CA ALA A 28 -1.15 -3.37 -23.08
C ALA A 28 0.11 -3.43 -22.20
N LEU A 29 -0.09 -3.61 -20.90
CA LEU A 29 1.02 -3.81 -19.97
C LEU A 29 1.65 -5.19 -20.18
N ASP A 30 2.92 -5.22 -20.56
CA ASP A 30 3.72 -6.45 -20.47
C ASP A 30 3.94 -6.79 -18.99
N HIS A 31 3.25 -7.83 -18.53
CA HIS A 31 3.27 -8.32 -17.15
C HIS A 31 4.14 -9.55 -16.96
N LEU A 32 4.55 -10.22 -18.04
CA LEU A 32 5.37 -11.43 -17.94
C LEU A 32 6.80 -11.12 -17.49
N THR A 33 7.26 -9.90 -17.76
CA THR A 33 8.59 -9.42 -17.39
C THR A 33 8.62 -8.62 -16.08
N LYS A 34 7.47 -8.46 -15.41
CA LYS A 34 7.33 -7.57 -14.26
C LYS A 34 6.76 -8.31 -13.06
N TYR A 35 7.44 -8.17 -11.92
CA TYR A 35 6.83 -8.44 -10.63
C TYR A 35 5.84 -7.31 -10.28
N ILE A 36 4.56 -7.64 -10.11
CA ILE A 36 3.47 -6.67 -9.91
C ILE A 36 2.82 -6.93 -8.56
N CYS A 37 2.83 -5.92 -7.69
CA CYS A 37 2.19 -5.95 -6.39
C CYS A 37 0.96 -5.05 -6.37
N PHE A 38 -0.10 -5.53 -5.77
CA PHE A 38 -1.38 -4.87 -5.63
C PHE A 38 -1.60 -4.42 -4.19
N PHE A 39 -2.04 -3.19 -4.04
CA PHE A 39 -2.26 -2.55 -2.74
C PHE A 39 -3.61 -1.88 -2.69
N MET A 40 -4.08 -1.71 -1.47
CA MET A 40 -5.27 -0.93 -1.16
C MET A 40 -4.89 0.17 -0.17
N PRO A 41 -5.29 1.43 -0.40
CA PRO A 41 -4.98 2.51 0.52
C PRO A 41 -5.45 2.21 1.95
N LYS A 42 -4.61 2.53 2.94
CA LYS A 42 -4.79 2.08 4.34
C LYS A 42 -6.16 2.43 4.93
N PHE A 43 -6.71 3.62 4.61
CA PHE A 43 -8.03 4.03 5.09
C PHE A 43 -9.18 3.17 4.54
N HIS A 44 -9.07 2.69 3.29
CA HIS A 44 -10.10 1.84 2.69
C HIS A 44 -9.93 0.38 3.10
N LEU A 45 -8.70 -0.05 3.40
CA LEU A 45 -8.39 -1.45 3.71
C LEU A 45 -9.32 -2.05 4.76
N LEU A 46 -9.59 -1.32 5.85
CA LEU A 46 -10.42 -1.79 6.96
C LEU A 46 -11.91 -1.97 6.60
N THR A 47 -12.40 -1.32 5.54
CA THR A 47 -13.80 -1.48 5.10
C THR A 47 -14.01 -2.71 4.21
N HIS A 48 -12.94 -3.44 3.87
CA HIS A 48 -13.01 -4.69 3.11
C HIS A 48 -12.99 -5.92 4.03
N VAL A 49 -13.35 -7.07 3.45
CA VAL A 49 -13.31 -8.37 4.15
C VAL A 49 -11.93 -8.66 4.73
N ALA A 50 -11.87 -9.39 5.85
CA ALA A 50 -10.63 -9.65 6.61
C ALA A 50 -9.47 -10.14 5.74
N LYS A 51 -9.73 -11.04 4.78
CA LYS A 51 -8.72 -11.54 3.83
C LYS A 51 -8.04 -10.42 3.01
N CYS A 52 -8.75 -9.35 2.68
CA CYS A 52 -8.14 -8.21 1.96
C CYS A 52 -7.13 -7.45 2.83
N GLN A 53 -7.36 -7.41 4.15
CA GLN A 53 -6.59 -6.61 5.10
C GLN A 53 -5.15 -7.08 5.28
N THR A 54 -4.86 -8.32 4.92
CA THR A 54 -3.51 -8.88 4.90
C THR A 54 -2.94 -8.88 3.49
N ILE A 55 -3.70 -9.36 2.50
CA ILE A 55 -3.26 -9.52 1.10
C ILE A 55 -2.88 -8.20 0.43
N PHE A 56 -3.64 -7.13 0.64
CA PHE A 56 -3.44 -5.84 -0.05
C PHE A 56 -2.81 -4.77 0.86
N SER A 57 -2.23 -5.19 1.98
CA SER A 57 -1.67 -4.29 2.98
C SER A 57 -0.27 -3.82 2.60
N PHE A 58 -0.07 -2.52 2.61
CA PHE A 58 1.28 -1.94 2.55
C PHE A 58 2.16 -2.38 3.74
N ASN A 59 1.57 -2.66 4.90
CA ASN A 59 2.34 -2.97 6.11
C ASN A 59 3.00 -4.36 6.06
N PHE A 60 2.46 -5.27 5.23
CA PHE A 60 2.95 -6.64 5.13
C PHE A 60 3.72 -6.91 3.83
N THR A 61 4.00 -5.88 3.05
CA THR A 61 4.78 -6.01 1.82
C THR A 61 6.14 -5.38 2.00
N CYS A 62 7.19 -6.10 1.64
CA CYS A 62 8.55 -5.56 1.71
C CYS A 62 8.76 -4.39 0.73
N TYR A 63 9.70 -3.52 1.07
CA TYR A 63 10.21 -2.47 0.16
C TYR A 63 9.20 -1.38 -0.26
N VAL A 64 8.06 -1.24 0.43
CA VAL A 64 7.08 -0.15 0.17
C VAL A 64 7.06 0.94 1.24
N SER A 65 7.93 0.84 2.26
CA SER A 65 8.01 1.79 3.39
C SER A 65 6.65 2.00 4.08
N GLN A 66 6.52 3.05 4.89
CA GLN A 66 5.25 3.43 5.54
C GLN A 66 4.30 4.18 4.57
N THR A 67 4.10 3.66 3.36
CA THR A 67 3.21 4.26 2.36
C THR A 67 1.74 4.01 2.72
N ASP A 68 0.89 5.04 2.68
CA ASP A 68 -0.55 4.92 2.98
C ASP A 68 -1.47 4.82 1.76
N GLY A 69 -0.97 5.16 0.57
CA GLY A 69 -1.74 5.17 -0.67
C GLY A 69 -2.76 6.31 -0.79
N LYS A 70 -2.68 7.37 0.03
CA LYS A 70 -3.69 8.44 0.17
C LYS A 70 -3.33 9.78 -0.46
N ALA A 71 -2.36 9.80 -1.36
CA ALA A 71 -1.88 11.04 -1.96
C ALA A 71 -2.93 11.72 -2.84
N LEU A 72 -3.79 10.95 -3.53
CA LEU A 72 -4.82 11.47 -4.43
C LEU A 72 -5.92 12.21 -3.66
N GLU A 73 -6.41 11.63 -2.56
CA GLU A 73 -7.49 12.18 -1.74
C GLU A 73 -7.03 13.42 -0.97
N ARG A 74 -5.76 13.48 -0.55
CA ARG A 74 -5.16 14.72 -0.03
C ARG A 74 -5.16 15.83 -1.09
N GLY A 75 -4.82 15.48 -2.33
CA GLY A 75 -4.91 16.41 -3.46
C GLY A 75 -6.34 16.95 -3.66
N TRP A 76 -7.36 16.09 -3.52
CA TRP A 76 -8.75 16.53 -3.58
C TRP A 76 -9.10 17.52 -2.48
N SER A 77 -8.67 17.28 -1.24
CA SER A 77 -8.92 18.23 -0.15
C SER A 77 -8.35 19.63 -0.44
N ASN A 78 -7.19 19.70 -1.11
CA ASN A 78 -6.57 20.96 -1.51
C ASN A 78 -7.32 21.67 -2.64
N ILE A 79 -7.80 20.94 -3.66
CA ILE A 79 -8.47 21.56 -4.81
C ILE A 79 -9.97 21.81 -4.58
N ASN A 80 -10.62 21.11 -3.65
CA ASN A 80 -12.05 21.23 -3.39
C ASN A 80 -12.54 22.69 -3.20
N PRO A 81 -11.83 23.58 -2.47
CA PRO A 81 -12.22 24.99 -2.37
C PRO A 81 -12.26 25.72 -3.72
N VAL A 82 -11.38 25.36 -4.64
CA VAL A 82 -11.24 25.95 -5.99
C VAL A 82 -12.43 25.60 -6.89
N ALA A 83 -13.12 24.49 -6.63
CA ALA A 83 -14.33 24.12 -7.36
C ALA A 83 -15.45 25.17 -7.21
N SER A 84 -15.51 25.86 -6.07
CA SER A 84 -16.52 26.90 -5.83
C SER A 84 -16.24 28.19 -6.62
N SER A 85 -14.96 28.58 -6.75
CA SER A 85 -14.55 29.79 -7.46
C SER A 85 -14.59 29.63 -8.98
N THR A 86 -14.34 28.43 -9.50
CA THR A 86 -14.43 28.11 -10.94
C THR A 86 -15.85 28.06 -11.50
N LYS A 87 -16.86 27.92 -10.65
CA LYS A 87 -18.23 27.57 -11.08
C LYS A 87 -18.85 28.55 -12.08
N VAL A 88 -18.48 29.83 -12.00
CA VAL A 88 -19.00 30.89 -12.87
C VAL A 88 -18.04 31.28 -14.00
N MET A 89 -16.87 30.64 -14.06
CA MET A 89 -15.87 30.91 -15.09
C MET A 89 -16.26 30.26 -16.42
N GLY A 90 -15.91 30.92 -17.53
CA GLY A 90 -16.01 30.28 -18.85
C GLY A 90 -15.07 29.08 -18.97
N PRO A 91 -15.28 28.13 -19.91
CA PRO A 91 -14.52 26.88 -19.99
C PRO A 91 -13.00 27.07 -20.06
N GLY A 92 -12.51 28.03 -20.85
CA GLY A 92 -11.07 28.33 -20.95
C GLY A 92 -10.50 28.87 -19.64
N CYS A 93 -11.13 29.91 -19.08
CA CYS A 93 -10.70 30.48 -17.80
C CYS A 93 -10.76 29.47 -16.65
N CYS A 94 -11.76 28.58 -16.63
CA CYS A 94 -11.86 27.50 -15.66
C CYS A 94 -10.67 26.55 -15.76
N HIS A 95 -10.32 26.11 -16.98
CA HIS A 95 -9.17 25.24 -17.23
C HIS A 95 -7.86 25.90 -16.80
N ASP A 96 -7.58 27.12 -17.26
CA ASP A 96 -6.35 27.85 -16.93
C ASP A 96 -6.19 28.03 -15.41
N MET A 97 -7.31 28.28 -14.71
CA MET A 97 -7.31 28.48 -13.27
C MET A 97 -7.05 27.17 -12.51
N LEU A 98 -7.66 26.06 -12.93
CA LEU A 98 -7.37 24.73 -12.38
C LEU A 98 -5.91 24.33 -12.60
N ASP A 99 -5.40 24.51 -13.82
CA ASP A 99 -4.00 24.22 -14.16
C ASP A 99 -3.02 25.04 -13.33
N ASN A 100 -3.32 26.32 -13.08
CA ASN A 100 -2.50 27.15 -12.21
C ASN A 100 -2.47 26.61 -10.76
N HIS A 101 -3.61 26.18 -10.22
CA HIS A 101 -3.65 25.57 -8.88
C HIS A 101 -2.93 24.22 -8.82
N PHE A 102 -3.10 23.38 -9.83
CA PHE A 102 -2.37 22.11 -9.91
C PHE A 102 -0.86 22.33 -10.04
N GLY A 103 -0.45 23.31 -10.84
CA GLY A 103 0.94 23.74 -10.97
C GLY A 103 1.53 24.20 -9.63
N ASN A 104 0.81 25.07 -8.91
CA ASN A 104 1.22 25.52 -7.58
C ASN A 104 1.35 24.35 -6.59
N TRP A 105 0.37 23.44 -6.55
CA TRP A 105 0.41 22.28 -5.66
C TRP A 105 1.57 21.33 -5.98
N ASN A 106 1.89 21.12 -7.25
CA ASN A 106 3.06 20.34 -7.66
C ASN A 106 4.37 21.01 -7.25
N TRP A 107 4.44 22.34 -7.36
CA TRP A 107 5.58 23.12 -6.91
C TRP A 107 5.79 23.02 -5.40
N GLU A 108 4.73 23.25 -4.60
CA GLU A 108 4.73 23.10 -3.14
C GLU A 108 5.22 21.71 -2.73
N LYS A 109 4.65 20.65 -3.31
CA LYS A 109 5.12 19.28 -3.06
C LYS A 109 6.60 19.09 -3.34
N THR A 110 7.12 19.70 -4.42
CA THR A 110 8.51 19.57 -4.82
C THR A 110 9.44 20.24 -3.80
N ILE A 111 9.12 21.47 -3.39
CA ILE A 111 9.95 22.21 -2.43
C ILE A 111 9.84 21.65 -1.01
N GLU A 112 8.69 21.10 -0.64
CA GLU A 112 8.45 20.53 0.69
C GLU A 112 8.95 19.09 0.84
N LEU A 113 9.24 18.40 -0.28
CA LEU A 113 9.61 16.99 -0.28
C LEU A 113 10.79 16.70 0.65
N GLY A 114 11.85 17.50 0.58
CA GLY A 114 13.05 17.31 1.39
C GLY A 114 12.75 17.41 2.90
N THR A 115 12.02 18.45 3.29
CA THR A 115 11.59 18.68 4.67
C THR A 115 10.67 17.55 5.15
N SER A 116 9.69 17.13 4.34
CA SER A 116 8.78 16.03 4.65
C SER A 116 9.51 14.72 4.86
N LEU A 117 10.47 14.39 3.99
CA LEU A 117 11.29 13.17 4.10
C LEU A 117 12.18 13.20 5.35
N LEU A 118 12.78 14.35 5.68
CA LEU A 118 13.59 14.49 6.88
C LEU A 118 12.77 14.24 8.16
N TYR A 119 11.57 14.81 8.26
CA TYR A 119 10.68 14.56 9.40
C TYR A 119 10.31 13.08 9.50
N LYS A 120 9.85 12.48 8.40
CA LYS A 120 9.49 11.06 8.36
C LYS A 120 10.66 10.14 8.71
N MET A 121 11.88 10.50 8.30
CA MET A 121 13.09 9.74 8.65
C MET A 121 13.38 9.79 10.14
N LYS A 122 13.24 10.97 10.77
CA LYS A 122 13.42 11.12 12.23
C LYS A 122 12.40 10.29 13.00
N ASP A 123 11.14 10.36 12.60
CA ASP A 123 10.07 9.55 13.20
C ASP A 123 10.37 8.05 13.02
N ALA A 124 10.74 7.62 11.82
CA ALA A 124 11.10 6.23 11.54
C ALA A 124 12.29 5.73 12.38
N LEU A 125 13.29 6.59 12.65
CA LEU A 125 14.42 6.22 13.52
C LEU A 125 14.00 6.06 14.98
N ALA A 126 13.10 6.91 15.48
CA ALA A 126 12.56 6.79 16.82
C ALA A 126 11.71 5.53 16.96
N GLU A 127 10.77 5.32 16.04
CA GLU A 127 9.89 4.14 16.02
C GLU A 127 10.67 2.83 15.83
N LYS A 128 11.77 2.85 15.06
CA LYS A 128 12.63 1.67 14.90
C LYS A 128 13.13 1.14 16.25
N ALA A 129 13.54 2.02 17.17
CA ALA A 129 14.02 1.59 18.48
C ALA A 129 12.91 0.93 19.31
N VAL A 130 11.70 1.51 19.28
CA VAL A 130 10.53 0.96 19.97
C VAL A 130 10.14 -0.40 19.40
N HIS A 131 10.07 -0.51 18.06
CA HIS A 131 9.74 -1.76 17.39
C HIS A 131 10.79 -2.85 17.58
N ALA A 132 12.08 -2.50 17.59
CA ALA A 132 13.16 -3.45 17.85
C ALA A 132 13.06 -4.06 19.25
N LEU A 133 12.85 -3.23 20.28
CA LEU A 133 12.67 -3.72 21.65
C LEU A 133 11.43 -4.61 21.77
N ALA A 134 10.29 -4.19 21.22
CA ALA A 134 9.07 -5.01 21.24
C ALA A 134 9.25 -6.35 20.51
N PHE A 135 10.01 -6.36 19.41
CA PHE A 135 10.33 -7.58 18.68
C PHE A 135 11.25 -8.49 19.50
N GLU A 136 12.33 -7.97 20.10
CA GLU A 136 13.25 -8.75 20.94
C GLU A 136 12.54 -9.36 22.16
N GLU A 137 11.65 -8.61 22.82
CA GLU A 137 10.85 -9.12 23.94
C GLU A 137 9.89 -10.24 23.50
N PHE A 138 9.26 -10.11 22.33
CA PHE A 138 8.38 -11.12 21.78
C PHE A 138 9.14 -12.37 21.31
N ASP A 139 10.29 -12.19 20.69
CA ASP A 139 11.13 -13.27 20.18
C ASP A 139 11.74 -14.10 21.31
N ALA A 140 12.13 -13.46 22.42
CA ALA A 140 12.74 -14.12 23.57
C ALA A 140 11.84 -15.16 24.26
N VAL A 141 10.52 -15.11 24.06
CA VAL A 141 9.57 -16.07 24.65
C VAL A 141 9.20 -17.22 23.71
N ILE A 142 9.71 -17.24 22.48
CA ILE A 142 9.43 -18.26 21.47
C ILE A 142 10.53 -19.33 21.52
N THR A 143 10.14 -20.61 21.51
CA THR A 143 11.09 -21.73 21.46
C THR A 143 11.83 -21.75 20.10
N PRO A 144 13.12 -22.08 20.05
CA PRO A 144 13.90 -22.10 18.80
C PRO A 144 13.27 -22.91 17.67
N GLU A 145 12.64 -24.05 18.01
CA GLU A 145 11.97 -24.92 17.06
C GLU A 145 10.81 -24.19 16.35
N HIS A 146 9.86 -23.64 17.11
CA HIS A 146 8.74 -22.85 16.58
C HIS A 146 9.22 -21.60 15.84
N HIS A 147 10.27 -20.93 16.32
CA HIS A 147 10.82 -19.75 15.67
C HIS A 147 11.28 -20.07 14.24
N SER A 148 12.06 -21.15 14.06
CA SER A 148 12.58 -21.53 12.74
C SER A 148 11.47 -21.84 11.72
N VAL A 149 10.46 -22.61 12.13
CA VAL A 149 9.35 -23.01 11.25
C VAL A 149 8.54 -21.80 10.84
N TRP A 150 8.14 -20.97 11.82
CA TRP A 150 7.32 -19.80 11.57
C TRP A 150 8.05 -18.77 10.70
N LEU A 151 9.36 -18.57 10.91
CA LEU A 151 10.16 -17.64 10.12
C LEU A 151 10.23 -18.05 8.64
N GLU A 152 10.41 -19.34 8.34
CA GLU A 152 10.43 -19.84 6.97
C GLU A 152 9.08 -19.60 6.27
N GLU A 153 7.99 -19.93 6.95
CA GLU A 153 6.63 -19.75 6.43
C GLU A 153 6.26 -18.28 6.25
N MET A 154 6.68 -17.41 7.18
CA MET A 154 6.50 -15.96 7.07
C MET A 154 7.27 -15.38 5.89
N GLN A 155 8.55 -15.71 5.75
CA GLN A 155 9.37 -15.19 4.64
C GLN A 155 8.80 -15.62 3.30
N ALA A 156 8.35 -16.88 3.18
CA ALA A 156 7.70 -17.38 1.97
C ALA A 156 6.40 -16.62 1.64
N TRP A 157 5.64 -16.20 2.66
CA TRP A 157 4.43 -15.40 2.47
C TRP A 157 4.73 -13.92 2.18
N GLU A 158 5.69 -13.31 2.89
CA GLU A 158 6.11 -11.91 2.73
C GLU A 158 6.75 -11.62 1.37
N ASP A 159 7.33 -12.63 0.72
CA ASP A 159 7.84 -12.55 -0.65
C ASP A 159 6.75 -12.05 -1.62
N ASN A 160 5.51 -12.56 -1.47
CA ASN A 160 4.35 -12.11 -2.22
C ASN A 160 3.03 -12.30 -1.47
N PRO A 161 2.58 -11.32 -0.67
CA PRO A 161 1.30 -11.38 0.03
C PRO A 161 0.09 -11.44 -0.92
N ASN A 162 0.26 -11.08 -2.20
CA ASN A 162 -0.78 -11.21 -3.22
C ASN A 162 -0.91 -12.64 -3.78
N ASP A 163 0.05 -13.53 -3.53
CA ASP A 163 -0.02 -14.93 -3.96
C ASP A 163 -0.90 -15.74 -3.00
N THR A 164 -2.13 -15.98 -3.44
CA THR A 164 -3.09 -16.77 -2.67
C THR A 164 -2.81 -18.28 -2.65
N LEU A 165 -1.78 -18.75 -3.36
CA LEU A 165 -1.34 -20.15 -3.29
C LEU A 165 -0.48 -20.42 -2.06
N ILE A 166 0.14 -19.38 -1.49
CA ILE A 166 0.92 -19.47 -0.25
C ILE A 166 -0.01 -19.23 0.94
N SER A 167 0.13 -20.06 1.97
CA SER A 167 -0.65 -19.95 3.21
C SER A 167 -0.36 -18.64 3.93
N ASN A 168 -1.40 -17.91 4.28
CA ASN A 168 -1.28 -16.69 5.08
C ASN A 168 -1.41 -17.03 6.57
N LEU A 169 -0.30 -16.98 7.32
CA LEU A 169 -0.32 -17.35 8.74
C LEU A 169 -1.03 -16.31 9.62
N LEU A 170 -1.29 -15.10 9.11
CA LEU A 170 -2.00 -14.04 9.84
C LEU A 170 -3.53 -14.19 9.73
N GLU A 171 -4.05 -15.08 8.89
CA GLU A 171 -5.48 -15.40 8.88
C GLU A 171 -5.84 -16.25 10.12
N ALA A 172 -6.98 -15.93 10.76
CA ALA A 172 -7.39 -16.54 12.03
C ALA A 172 -7.45 -18.08 12.05
N LYS A 173 -7.59 -18.71 10.87
CA LYS A 173 -7.57 -20.18 10.73
C LYS A 173 -6.16 -20.76 10.95
N ALA A 174 -5.11 -20.07 10.50
CA ALA A 174 -3.72 -20.51 10.65
C ALA A 174 -3.22 -20.29 12.09
N MET A 175 -3.53 -19.15 12.70
CA MET A 175 -3.16 -18.85 14.10
C MET A 175 -3.69 -19.88 15.11
N GLY A 176 -4.88 -20.46 14.86
CA GLY A 176 -5.48 -21.48 15.73
C GLY A 176 -4.71 -22.81 15.72
N GLU A 177 -4.01 -23.14 14.63
CA GLU A 177 -3.21 -24.36 14.51
C GLU A 177 -1.90 -24.23 15.30
N TYR A 178 -1.24 -23.07 15.30
CA TYR A 178 -0.03 -22.82 16.12
C TYR A 178 -0.35 -22.74 17.62
N PHE A 179 -1.50 -22.20 18.01
CA PHE A 179 -1.90 -22.12 19.43
C PHE A 179 -2.25 -23.50 20.02
N LEU A 180 -2.58 -24.49 19.17
CA LEU A 180 -2.79 -25.87 19.58
C LEU A 180 -1.48 -26.66 19.70
N LEU A 181 -0.41 -26.23 19.01
CA LEU A 181 0.93 -26.83 19.08
C LEU A 181 1.78 -26.31 20.25
N LEU A 182 1.39 -25.19 20.86
CA LEU A 182 2.03 -24.59 22.04
C LEU A 182 1.47 -25.10 23.39
N LYS A 183 0.74 -26.24 23.40
CA LYS A 183 0.31 -26.95 24.61
C LYS A 183 0.98 -28.32 24.69
#